data_AF-A0A1Y0GXS7-F1
#
_entry.id   AF-A0A1Y0GXS7-F1
#
_cell.length_a   1.000
_cell.length_b   1.000
_cell.length_c   1.000
_cell.angle_alpha   90.00
_cell.angle_beta   90.00
_cell.angle_gamma   90.00
#
_symmetry.space_group_name_H-M   'P 1'
#
loop_
_entity.id
_entity.type
_entity.pdbx_description
1 polymer ?
#
loop_
_entity_poly.entity_id
_entity_poly.type
_entity_poly.pdbx_seq_one_letter_code
_entity_poly.pdbx_strand_id
1 'polypeptide(L)'
;MPNINLIQEKRFAARQKNKQIQFALLGTMAIGALSVLGTIALFIDTTRLNLQAGALEQKKLELEPTLQELAANQAALETMRPRIDTLDTARKDSTKWEVVLAYLTTNTPNDTWLTSVKAFKQDTTTPMVLTFNGVSTKQEFVGEFQYRLGFAKSWKDRL
;
A
#
# COMPACT_ATOMS: atom_id res chain seq x y z
N MET A 1 -96.53 -17.35 -44.17
CA MET A 1 -95.34 -16.58 -44.62
C MET A 1 -95.07 -15.47 -43.62
N PRO A 2 -93.90 -15.43 -42.96
CA PRO A 2 -93.46 -14.22 -42.30
C PRO A 2 -92.10 -13.76 -42.84
N ASN A 3 -92.06 -12.58 -43.46
CA ASN A 3 -90.82 -11.84 -43.71
C ASN A 3 -90.38 -11.22 -42.39
N ILE A 4 -89.70 -12.03 -41.57
CA ILE A 4 -89.09 -11.60 -40.30
C ILE A 4 -87.88 -10.71 -40.62
N ASN A 5 -87.68 -9.68 -39.80
CA ASN A 5 -87.03 -8.42 -40.12
C ASN A 5 -85.51 -8.50 -40.37
N LEU A 6 -85.10 -8.83 -41.60
CA LEU A 6 -83.70 -8.88 -42.10
C LEU A 6 -82.90 -7.55 -41.92
N ILE A 7 -83.56 -6.41 -41.70
CA ILE A 7 -82.89 -5.13 -41.47
C ILE A 7 -82.31 -5.05 -40.05
N GLN A 8 -82.96 -5.70 -39.08
CA GLN A 8 -82.48 -5.72 -37.70
C GLN A 8 -81.22 -6.59 -37.54
N GLU A 9 -81.16 -7.73 -38.22
CA GLU A 9 -79.98 -8.61 -38.21
C GLU A 9 -78.74 -7.94 -38.82
N LYS A 10 -78.90 -7.25 -39.96
CA LYS A 10 -77.79 -6.50 -40.59
C LYS A 10 -77.27 -5.37 -39.70
N ARG A 11 -78.16 -4.66 -38.98
CA ARG A 11 -77.76 -3.61 -38.02
C ARG A 11 -77.07 -4.21 -36.78
N PHE A 12 -77.49 -5.37 -36.31
CA PHE A 12 -76.85 -6.06 -35.19
C PHE A 12 -75.45 -6.56 -35.57
N ALA A 13 -75.31 -7.21 -36.73
CA ALA A 13 -74.02 -7.67 -37.25
C ALA A 13 -73.04 -6.51 -37.51
N ALA A 14 -73.52 -5.38 -38.06
CA ALA A 14 -72.70 -4.18 -38.25
C ALA A 14 -72.25 -3.56 -36.91
N ARG A 15 -73.13 -3.52 -35.90
CA ARG A 15 -72.77 -3.05 -34.55
C ARG A 15 -71.74 -3.95 -33.87
N GLN A 16 -71.84 -5.27 -34.06
CA GLN A 16 -70.90 -6.23 -33.48
C GLN A 16 -69.52 -6.13 -34.13
N LYS A 17 -69.45 -5.98 -35.46
CA LYS A 17 -68.19 -5.73 -36.17
C LYS A 17 -67.56 -4.38 -35.79
N ASN A 18 -68.35 -3.32 -35.65
CA ASN A 18 -67.83 -2.03 -35.21
C ASN A 18 -67.22 -2.09 -33.81
N LYS A 19 -67.84 -2.84 -32.88
CA LYS A 19 -67.26 -3.07 -31.55
C LYS A 19 -65.95 -3.86 -31.62
N GLN A 20 -65.88 -4.92 -32.44
CA GLN A 20 -64.65 -5.69 -32.63
C GLN A 20 -63.52 -4.85 -33.24
N ILE A 21 -63.82 -4.01 -34.22
CA ILE A 21 -62.85 -3.09 -34.83
C ILE A 21 -62.37 -2.05 -33.80
N GLN A 22 -63.28 -1.49 -32.98
CA GLN A 22 -62.91 -0.56 -31.92
C GLN A 22 -61.99 -1.21 -30.88
N PHE A 23 -62.26 -2.45 -30.46
CA PHE A 23 -61.38 -3.18 -29.55
C PHE A 23 -60.03 -3.53 -30.18
N ALA A 24 -59.99 -3.92 -31.46
CA ALA A 24 -58.74 -4.19 -32.17
C ALA A 24 -57.88 -2.92 -32.33
N LEU A 25 -58.50 -1.79 -32.62
CA LEU A 25 -57.81 -0.50 -32.73
C LEU A 25 -57.30 -0.02 -31.36
N LEU A 26 -58.09 -0.16 -30.30
CA LEU A 26 -57.64 0.13 -28.94
C LEU A 26 -56.50 -0.79 -28.49
N GLY A 27 -56.57 -2.08 -28.83
CA GLY A 27 -55.53 -3.05 -28.51
C GLY A 27 -54.20 -2.73 -29.19
N THR A 28 -54.22 -2.41 -30.48
CA THR A 28 -53.01 -2.02 -31.22
C THR A 28 -52.43 -0.70 -30.73
N MET A 29 -53.29 0.27 -30.40
CA MET A 29 -52.85 1.55 -29.82
C MET A 29 -52.22 1.38 -28.43
N ALA A 30 -52.79 0.50 -27.59
CA ALA A 30 -52.24 0.19 -26.28
C ALA A 30 -50.87 -0.50 -26.36
N ILE A 31 -50.72 -1.48 -27.27
CA ILE A 31 -49.43 -2.15 -27.50
C ILE A 31 -48.40 -1.14 -28.01
N GLY A 32 -48.77 -0.30 -28.98
CA GLY A 32 -47.89 0.76 -29.50
C GLY A 32 -47.44 1.73 -28.41
N ALA A 33 -48.35 2.15 -27.53
CA ALA A 33 -48.02 3.03 -26.41
C ALA A 33 -47.04 2.36 -25.43
N LEU A 34 -47.25 1.09 -25.09
CA LEU A 34 -46.35 0.33 -24.21
C LEU A 34 -44.96 0.15 -24.81
N SER A 35 -44.87 -0.13 -26.12
CA SER A 35 -43.58 -0.26 -26.80
C SER A 35 -42.80 1.05 -26.79
N VAL A 36 -43.45 2.18 -27.06
CA VAL A 36 -42.80 3.51 -27.03
C VAL A 36 -42.32 3.83 -25.61
N LEU A 37 -43.16 3.64 -24.60
CA LEU A 37 -42.77 3.86 -23.20
C LEU A 37 -41.60 2.97 -22.77
N GLY A 38 -41.60 1.70 -23.19
CA GLY A 38 -40.50 0.78 -22.93
C GLY A 38 -39.18 1.24 -23.55
N THR A 39 -39.20 1.70 -24.80
CA THR A 39 -37.98 2.23 -25.45
C THR A 39 -37.46 3.49 -24.79
N ILE A 40 -38.33 4.40 -24.34
CA ILE A 40 -37.95 5.62 -23.62
C ILE A 40 -37.30 5.26 -22.27
N ALA A 41 -37.87 4.32 -21.53
CA ALA A 41 -37.30 3.88 -20.25
C ALA A 41 -35.89 3.29 -20.43
N LEU A 42 -35.71 2.39 -21.39
CA LEU A 42 -34.40 1.81 -21.70
C LEU A 42 -33.38 2.85 -22.17
N PHE A 43 -33.82 3.86 -22.93
CA PHE A 43 -32.95 4.96 -23.36
C PHE A 43 -32.48 5.83 -22.17
N ILE A 44 -33.37 6.09 -21.21
CA ILE A 44 -33.02 6.83 -19.99
C ILE A 44 -32.03 6.02 -19.13
N ASP A 45 -32.23 4.72 -19.00
CA ASP A 45 -31.32 3.89 -18.19
C ASP A 45 -29.94 3.74 -18.83
N THR A 46 -29.88 3.54 -20.15
CA THR A 46 -28.61 3.46 -20.89
C THR A 46 -27.83 4.77 -20.84
N THR A 47 -28.50 5.92 -20.99
CA THR A 47 -27.85 7.23 -20.85
C THR A 47 -27.32 7.48 -19.44
N ARG A 48 -28.05 7.09 -18.39
CA ARG A 48 -27.58 7.16 -17.00
C ARG A 48 -26.34 6.30 -16.76
N LEU A 49 -26.34 5.06 -17.25
CA LEU A 49 -25.20 4.15 -17.12
C LEU A 49 -23.97 4.68 -17.86
N ASN A 50 -24.15 5.21 -19.07
CA ASN A 50 -23.05 5.80 -19.83
C ASN A 50 -22.47 7.04 -19.15
N LEU A 51 -23.30 7.87 -18.51
CA LEU A 51 -22.82 9.01 -17.72
C LEU A 51 -22.03 8.56 -16.49
N GLN A 52 -22.48 7.51 -15.80
CA GLN A 52 -21.74 6.95 -14.68
C GLN A 52 -20.41 6.32 -15.11
N ALA A 53 -20.41 5.59 -16.23
CA ALA A 53 -19.19 5.03 -16.81
C ALA A 53 -18.19 6.14 -17.20
N GLY A 54 -18.66 7.21 -17.85
CA GLY A 54 -17.81 8.36 -18.18
C GLY A 54 -17.25 9.07 -16.96
N ALA A 55 -18.05 9.23 -15.89
CA ALA A 55 -17.58 9.82 -14.63
C ALA A 55 -16.53 8.93 -13.93
N LEU A 56 -16.67 7.60 -14.03
CA LEU A 56 -15.68 6.65 -13.51
C LEU A 56 -14.38 6.67 -14.32
N GLU A 57 -14.46 6.76 -15.65
CA GLU A 57 -13.29 6.90 -16.52
C GLU A 57 -12.56 8.22 -16.27
N GLN A 58 -13.28 9.32 -16.11
CA GLN A 58 -12.68 10.62 -15.75
C GLN A 58 -11.94 10.53 -14.43
N LYS A 59 -12.56 9.96 -13.39
CA LYS A 59 -11.88 9.73 -12.11
C LYS A 59 -10.63 8.86 -12.28
N LYS A 60 -10.70 7.82 -13.11
CA LYS A 60 -9.52 6.98 -13.38
C LYS A 60 -8.38 7.78 -14.02
N LEU A 61 -8.68 8.66 -14.98
CA LEU A 61 -7.70 9.54 -15.62
C LEU A 61 -7.14 10.58 -14.64
N GLU A 62 -7.97 11.10 -13.73
CA GLU A 62 -7.52 12.01 -12.67
C GLU A 62 -6.60 11.31 -11.65
N LEU A 63 -6.85 10.03 -11.35
CA LEU A 63 -6.01 9.25 -10.43
C LEU A 63 -4.71 8.74 -11.07
N GLU A 64 -4.66 8.60 -12.39
CA GLU A 64 -3.49 8.12 -13.12
C GLU A 64 -2.18 8.89 -12.80
N PRO A 65 -2.13 10.23 -12.82
CA PRO A 65 -0.91 10.96 -12.46
C PRO A 65 -0.49 10.72 -11.01
N THR A 66 -1.45 10.64 -10.08
CA THR A 66 -1.12 10.38 -8.66
C THR A 66 -0.54 8.98 -8.44
N LEU A 67 -1.00 7.98 -9.20
CA LEU A 67 -0.41 6.64 -9.19
C LEU A 67 1.00 6.63 -9.77
N GLN A 68 1.26 7.41 -10.83
CA GLN A 68 2.59 7.55 -11.42
C GLN A 68 3.55 8.26 -10.45
N GLU A 69 3.11 9.33 -9.80
CA GLU A 69 3.89 10.02 -8.75
C GLU A 69 4.20 9.08 -7.58
N LEU A 70 3.23 8.28 -7.14
CA LEU A 70 3.45 7.30 -6.08
C LEU A 70 4.50 6.26 -6.47
N ALA A 71 4.44 5.74 -7.69
CA ALA A 71 5.41 4.77 -8.21
C ALA A 71 6.82 5.39 -8.31
N ALA A 72 6.92 6.64 -8.78
CA ALA A 72 8.19 7.36 -8.85
C ALA A 72 8.79 7.60 -7.46
N ASN A 73 7.96 7.99 -6.49
CA ASN A 73 8.38 8.20 -5.10
C ASN A 73 8.83 6.90 -4.43
N GLN A 74 8.12 5.78 -4.67
CA GLN A 74 8.53 4.46 -4.16
C GLN A 74 9.86 4.02 -4.77
N ALA A 75 10.08 4.23 -6.07
CA ALA A 75 11.36 3.95 -6.71
C ALA A 75 12.48 4.81 -6.09
N ALA A 76 12.24 6.09 -5.87
CA ALA A 76 13.21 6.97 -5.21
C ALA A 76 13.55 6.49 -3.78
N LEU A 77 12.54 6.08 -3.00
CA LEU A 77 12.76 5.52 -1.65
C LEU A 77 13.62 4.26 -1.69
N GLU A 78 13.33 3.32 -2.59
CA GLU A 78 14.11 2.09 -2.73
C GLU A 78 15.57 2.37 -3.14
N THR A 79 15.82 3.41 -3.95
CA THR A 79 17.20 3.81 -4.25
C THR A 79 17.94 4.45 -3.07
N MET A 80 17.22 5.13 -2.16
CA MET A 80 17.82 5.78 -0.98
C MET A 80 18.01 4.80 0.19
N ARG A 81 17.17 3.78 0.28
CA ARG A 81 17.18 2.76 1.34
C ARG A 81 18.56 2.14 1.62
N PRO A 82 19.34 1.66 0.63
CA PRO A 82 20.65 1.09 0.92
C PRO A 82 21.61 2.13 1.53
N ARG A 83 21.50 3.41 1.15
CA ARG A 83 22.31 4.48 1.76
C ARG A 83 21.94 4.68 3.22
N ILE A 84 20.64 4.69 3.53
CA ILE A 84 20.14 4.80 4.90
C ILE A 84 20.63 3.61 5.73
N ASP A 85 20.53 2.40 5.20
CA ASP A 85 20.98 1.19 5.90
C ASP A 85 22.50 1.21 6.14
N THR A 86 23.30 1.66 5.16
CA THR A 86 24.75 1.83 5.35
C THR A 86 25.10 2.90 6.39
N LEU A 87 24.33 4.00 6.45
CA LEU A 87 24.55 5.05 7.44
C LEU A 87 24.13 4.60 8.84
N ASP A 88 23.04 3.88 8.96
CA ASP A 88 22.57 3.37 10.26
C ASP A 88 23.51 2.28 10.81
N THR A 89 24.00 1.39 9.93
CA THR A 89 25.03 0.42 10.32
C THR A 89 26.34 1.09 10.72
N ALA A 90 26.82 2.06 9.95
CA ALA A 90 28.02 2.84 10.30
C ALA A 90 27.83 3.58 11.63
N ARG A 91 26.67 4.21 11.86
CA ARG A 91 26.35 4.90 13.11
C ARG A 91 26.37 3.95 14.30
N LYS A 92 25.70 2.79 14.18
CA LYS A 92 25.68 1.76 15.24
C LYS A 92 27.10 1.29 15.57
N ASP A 93 27.93 1.08 14.57
CA ASP A 93 29.31 0.65 14.79
C ASP A 93 30.16 1.77 15.41
N SER A 94 29.98 3.04 15.01
CA SER A 94 30.62 4.19 15.66
C SER A 94 30.21 4.30 17.14
N THR A 95 28.93 4.17 17.46
CA THR A 95 28.45 4.24 18.85
C THR A 95 29.05 3.12 19.71
N LYS A 96 29.20 1.90 19.16
CA LYS A 96 29.91 0.82 19.88
C LYS A 96 31.36 1.20 20.18
N TRP A 97 32.06 1.79 19.22
CA TRP A 97 33.43 2.24 19.40
C TRP A 97 33.56 3.39 20.40
N GLU A 98 32.61 4.32 20.42
CA GLU A 98 32.56 5.39 21.43
C GLU A 98 32.47 4.80 22.85
N VAL A 99 31.60 3.82 23.06
CA VAL A 99 31.49 3.12 24.35
C VAL A 99 32.78 2.39 24.70
N VAL A 100 33.39 1.70 23.73
CA VAL A 100 34.67 0.99 23.93
C VAL A 100 35.77 1.97 24.34
N LEU A 101 35.93 3.06 23.60
CA LEU A 101 36.98 4.05 23.82
C LEU A 101 36.76 4.80 25.14
N ALA A 102 35.52 5.23 25.45
CA ALA A 102 35.20 5.90 26.70
C ALA A 102 35.54 5.02 27.92
N TYR A 103 35.27 3.71 27.82
CA TYR A 103 35.64 2.77 28.87
C TYR A 103 37.16 2.62 29.00
N LEU A 104 37.88 2.49 27.88
CA LEU A 104 39.34 2.42 27.90
C LEU A 104 39.93 3.67 28.54
N THR A 105 39.46 4.86 28.18
CA THR A 105 39.92 6.12 28.77
C THR A 105 39.71 6.16 30.29
N THR A 106 38.59 5.63 30.78
CA THR A 106 38.27 5.61 32.23
C THR A 106 39.11 4.59 33.00
N ASN A 107 39.47 3.46 32.38
CA ASN A 107 40.11 2.34 33.06
C ASN A 107 41.63 2.29 32.88
N THR A 108 42.20 3.04 31.94
CA THR A 108 43.65 3.11 31.71
C THR A 108 44.32 3.76 32.93
N PRO A 109 45.26 3.06 33.60
CA PRO A 109 46.00 3.62 34.73
C PRO A 109 46.89 4.80 34.34
N ASN A 110 47.21 5.64 35.31
CA ASN A 110 48.18 6.73 35.12
C ASN A 110 49.54 6.15 34.69
N ASP A 111 50.30 6.87 33.86
CA ASP A 111 51.58 6.46 33.28
C ASP A 111 51.54 5.22 32.36
N THR A 112 50.37 4.93 31.78
CA THR A 112 50.22 3.95 30.70
C THR A 112 49.60 4.60 29.47
N TRP A 113 50.11 4.24 28.29
CA TRP A 113 49.59 4.76 27.02
C TRP A 113 49.33 3.64 26.03
N LEU A 114 48.13 3.64 25.44
CA LEU A 114 47.75 2.75 24.36
C LEU A 114 48.30 3.29 23.05
N THR A 115 49.02 2.45 22.31
CA THR A 115 49.65 2.79 21.03
C THR A 115 48.87 2.23 19.84
N SER A 116 48.15 1.12 20.03
CA SER A 116 47.38 0.50 18.95
C SER A 116 46.21 -0.29 19.52
N VAL A 117 45.03 -0.10 18.92
CA VAL A 117 43.85 -0.94 19.14
C VAL A 117 43.50 -1.61 17.83
N LYS A 118 43.44 -2.95 17.82
CA LYS A 118 43.06 -3.73 16.64
C LYS A 118 41.80 -4.54 16.97
N ALA A 119 40.81 -4.46 16.11
CA ALA A 119 39.63 -5.32 16.15
C ALA A 119 39.71 -6.34 15.04
N PHE A 120 39.51 -7.61 15.40
CA PHE A 120 39.31 -8.69 14.45
C PHE A 120 37.88 -9.19 14.59
N LYS A 121 37.08 -8.97 13.55
CA LYS A 121 35.77 -9.58 13.39
C LYS A 121 35.92 -10.70 12.38
N GLN A 122 36.03 -11.94 12.88
CA GLN A 122 36.23 -13.11 12.03
C GLN A 122 34.90 -13.66 11.50
N ASP A 123 33.79 -13.49 12.25
CA ASP A 123 32.45 -13.90 11.82
C ASP A 123 31.34 -13.04 12.45
N THR A 124 30.12 -13.07 11.90
CA THR A 124 28.98 -12.26 12.43
C THR A 124 28.39 -12.83 13.71
N THR A 125 28.60 -14.13 13.96
CA THR A 125 28.10 -14.88 15.12
C THR A 125 29.11 -14.98 16.27
N THR A 126 30.38 -14.65 16.02
CA THR A 126 31.45 -14.75 17.03
C THR A 126 31.70 -13.39 17.70
N PRO A 127 32.00 -13.38 19.01
CA PRO A 127 32.35 -12.14 19.70
C PRO A 127 33.63 -11.53 19.11
N MET A 128 33.61 -10.21 18.92
CA MET A 128 34.74 -9.46 18.37
C MET A 128 35.96 -9.60 19.29
N VAL A 129 37.11 -9.97 18.72
CA VAL A 129 38.37 -10.02 19.46
C VAL A 129 39.07 -8.68 19.34
N LEU A 130 39.30 -8.03 20.50
CA LEU A 130 40.04 -6.78 20.59
C LEU A 130 41.46 -7.06 21.10
N THR A 131 42.45 -6.54 20.38
CA THR A 131 43.86 -6.57 20.78
C THR A 131 44.32 -5.16 21.08
N PHE A 132 44.75 -4.93 22.32
CA PHE A 132 45.28 -3.66 22.78
C PHE A 132 46.79 -3.77 22.93
N ASN A 133 47.51 -2.83 22.33
CA ASN A 133 48.95 -2.66 22.50
C ASN A 133 49.21 -1.30 23.15
N GLY A 134 50.14 -1.27 24.09
CA GLY A 134 50.51 -0.06 24.79
C GLY A 134 51.86 -0.20 25.47
N VAL A 135 52.31 0.87 26.10
CA VAL A 135 53.53 0.90 26.90
C VAL A 135 53.17 1.39 28.29
N SER A 136 53.88 0.86 29.27
CA SER A 136 53.77 1.24 30.67
C SER A 136 55.16 1.45 31.23
N THR A 137 55.30 2.36 32.19
CA THR A 137 56.52 2.55 32.97
C THR A 137 56.78 1.38 33.93
N LYS A 138 55.72 0.69 34.38
CA LYS A 138 55.79 -0.45 35.33
C LYS A 138 54.88 -1.60 34.90
N GLN A 139 55.34 -2.83 35.14
CA GLN A 139 54.55 -4.03 34.85
C GLN A 139 53.28 -4.13 35.72
N GLU A 140 53.32 -3.58 36.94
CA GLU A 140 52.19 -3.55 37.88
C GLU A 140 50.95 -2.87 37.26
N PHE A 141 51.13 -1.78 36.53
CA PHE A 141 50.03 -1.07 35.87
C PHE A 141 49.43 -1.87 34.71
N VAL A 142 50.20 -2.74 34.07
CA VAL A 142 49.67 -3.65 33.03
C VAL A 142 48.77 -4.71 33.67
N GLY A 143 49.19 -5.26 34.81
CA GLY A 143 48.37 -6.20 35.59
C GLY A 143 47.10 -5.56 36.14
N GLU A 144 47.21 -4.32 36.63
CA GLU A 144 46.06 -3.53 37.08
C GLU A 144 45.08 -3.22 35.94
N PHE A 145 45.59 -2.83 34.77
CA PHE A 145 44.77 -2.62 33.58
C PHE A 145 44.05 -3.91 33.18
N GLN A 146 44.74 -5.05 33.15
CA GLN A 146 44.13 -6.35 32.85
C GLN A 146 43.06 -6.72 33.88
N TYR A 147 43.28 -6.42 35.16
CA TYR A 147 42.29 -6.65 36.22
C TYR A 147 41.05 -5.76 36.05
N ARG A 148 41.22 -4.46 35.78
CA ARG A 148 40.12 -3.52 35.53
C ARG A 148 39.31 -3.92 34.29
N LEU A 149 39.98 -4.37 33.23
CA LEU A 149 39.33 -4.96 32.05
C LEU A 149 38.64 -6.30 32.34
N GLY A 150 39.17 -7.11 33.26
CA GLY A 150 38.57 -8.41 33.62
C GLY A 150 37.20 -8.30 34.31
N PHE A 151 36.96 -7.19 35.04
CA PHE A 151 35.64 -6.87 35.62
C PHE A 151 34.62 -6.36 34.59
N ALA A 152 35.03 -6.17 33.32
CA ALA A 152 34.17 -5.77 32.21
C ALA A 152 33.16 -6.84 31.76
N LYS A 153 32.95 -7.92 32.53
CA LYS A 153 31.99 -8.99 32.21
C LYS A 153 30.54 -8.47 32.01
N SER A 154 30.23 -7.25 32.43
CA SER A 154 28.92 -6.57 32.27
C SER A 154 28.67 -5.89 30.91
N TRP A 155 29.61 -5.93 29.98
CA TRP A 155 29.42 -5.30 28.65
C TRP A 155 28.34 -5.99 27.80
N LYS A 156 28.01 -7.24 28.14
CA LYS A 156 26.94 -7.99 27.49
C LYS A 156 25.54 -7.44 27.80
N ASP A 157 25.41 -6.64 28.87
CA ASP A 157 24.12 -6.14 29.37
C ASP A 157 23.87 -4.66 29.02
N ARG A 158 24.84 -3.96 28.41
CA ARG A 158 24.76 -2.51 28.09
C ARG A 158 24.81 -2.19 26.58
N LEU A 159 24.85 -3.21 25.73
CA LEU A 159 24.77 -3.14 24.27
C LEU A 159 23.54 -3.90 23.80
#